data_AF-A0A524PW96-F1
#
_entry.id   AF-A0A524PW96-F1
#
_cell.length_a   1.000
_cell.length_b   1.000
_cell.length_c   1.000
_cell.angle_alpha   90.00
_cell.angle_beta   90.00
_cell.angle_gamma   90.00
#
_symmetry.space_group_name_H-M   'P 1'
#
loop_
_entity.id
_entity.type
_entity.pdbx_description
1 polymer ?
#
loop_
_entity_poly.entity_id
_entity_poly.type
_entity_poly.pdbx_seq_one_letter_code
_entity_poly.pdbx_strand_id
1 'polypeptide(L)'
;MAISNALLKTVEITLDTIFKASGSDIRVHGTVNVPNHPVLYVVNHFTRMETFLMPYIIRKSIKKYPISLAFEEFFSGKMGDFMDRVGAVSTADPKRDIILTGSLLTDRHPVIIFPEGQMIKDKKIIEKGKFMVYNTGIRRPPHTGAARLALISQLVREKIRHFHSKGDLEKIKIYAAHFGFDESDLEKIVSSETYIVPVNITYYPIRARDNAIQKLAGRLVKGISDRFREELEVEG
;
A
#
# COMPACT_ATOMS: atom_id res chain seq x y z
N MET A 1 0.47 -5.02 14.40
CA MET A 1 -0.41 -3.96 13.85
C MET A 1 -1.84 -4.24 14.27
N ALA A 2 -2.59 -3.24 14.71
CA ALA A 2 -3.97 -3.39 15.17
C ALA A 2 -4.97 -2.86 14.11
N ILE A 3 -4.96 -3.49 12.93
CA ILE A 3 -5.84 -3.10 11.82
C ILE A 3 -7.30 -3.28 12.25
N SER A 4 -8.10 -2.22 12.11
CA SER A 4 -9.48 -2.20 12.58
C SER A 4 -10.44 -2.44 11.41
N ASN A 5 -10.95 -3.66 11.29
CA ASN A 5 -11.93 -4.03 10.25
C ASN A 5 -13.18 -3.15 10.27
N ALA A 6 -13.64 -2.74 11.47
CA ALA A 6 -14.77 -1.84 11.61
C ALA A 6 -14.46 -0.44 11.04
N LEU A 7 -13.26 0.09 11.31
CA LEU A 7 -12.82 1.37 10.76
C LEU A 7 -12.67 1.29 9.24
N LEU A 8 -12.00 0.26 8.72
CA LEU A 8 -11.85 0.05 7.28
C LEU A 8 -13.19 -0.01 6.55
N LYS A 9 -14.18 -0.72 7.12
CA LYS A 9 -15.54 -0.75 6.58
C LYS A 9 -16.22 0.62 6.62
N THR A 10 -15.99 1.40 7.68
CA THR A 10 -16.51 2.76 7.80
C THR A 10 -15.90 3.69 6.75
N VAL A 11 -14.59 3.59 6.54
CA VAL A 11 -13.85 4.33 5.49
C VAL A 11 -14.37 3.93 4.10
N GLU A 12 -14.58 2.64 3.84
CA GLU A 12 -15.16 2.13 2.59
C GLU A 12 -16.53 2.77 2.31
N ILE A 13 -17.45 2.74 3.27
CA ILE A 13 -18.81 3.33 3.13
C ILE A 13 -18.74 4.85 2.94
N THR A 14 -17.82 5.51 3.64
CA THR A 14 -17.63 6.96 3.52
C THR A 14 -17.15 7.32 2.12
N LEU A 15 -16.17 6.59 1.59
CA LEU A 15 -15.66 6.76 0.23
C LEU A 15 -16.73 6.46 -0.82
N ASP A 16 -17.49 5.37 -0.68
CA ASP A 16 -18.64 5.06 -1.54
C ASP A 16 -19.62 6.24 -1.62
N THR A 17 -19.94 6.82 -0.46
CA THR A 17 -20.88 7.93 -0.35
C THR A 17 -20.33 9.19 -1.01
N ILE A 18 -19.06 9.50 -0.78
CA ILE A 18 -18.39 10.68 -1.35
C ILE A 18 -18.33 10.56 -2.88
N PHE A 19 -17.84 9.43 -3.42
CA PHE A 19 -17.71 9.26 -4.87
C PHE A 19 -19.05 9.25 -5.59
N LYS A 20 -20.09 8.65 -4.99
CA LYS A 20 -21.47 8.73 -5.53
C LYS A 20 -21.99 10.16 -5.53
N ALA A 21 -21.77 10.91 -4.44
CA ALA A 21 -22.28 12.28 -4.30
C ALA A 21 -21.52 13.30 -5.16
N SER A 22 -20.25 13.07 -5.46
CA SER A 22 -19.45 13.93 -6.33
C SER A 22 -19.64 13.68 -7.82
N GLY A 23 -20.31 12.57 -8.20
CA GLY A 23 -20.36 12.13 -9.60
C GLY A 23 -19.00 11.68 -10.14
N SER A 24 -18.06 11.32 -9.25
CA SER A 24 -16.74 10.85 -9.66
C SER A 24 -16.84 9.48 -10.32
N ASP A 25 -16.29 9.36 -11.53
CA ASP A 25 -16.23 8.10 -12.28
C ASP A 25 -14.89 7.40 -12.03
N ILE A 26 -14.90 6.28 -11.31
CA ILE A 26 -13.71 5.46 -11.05
C ILE A 26 -13.77 4.24 -11.97
N ARG A 27 -12.86 4.19 -12.94
CA ARG A 27 -12.72 3.05 -13.86
C ARG A 27 -11.51 2.21 -13.49
N VAL A 28 -11.74 0.92 -13.27
CA VAL A 28 -10.69 -0.04 -12.93
C VAL A 28 -10.55 -1.03 -14.08
N HIS A 29 -9.34 -1.15 -14.61
CA HIS A 29 -9.02 -2.04 -15.72
C HIS A 29 -7.95 -3.06 -15.31
N GLY A 30 -7.92 -4.21 -15.97
CA GLY A 30 -6.85 -5.21 -15.77
C GLY A 30 -6.93 -6.00 -14.46
N THR A 31 -8.06 -6.00 -13.76
CA THR A 31 -8.26 -6.80 -12.52
C THR A 31 -8.06 -8.29 -12.74
N VAL A 32 -8.36 -8.78 -13.95
CA VAL A 32 -8.12 -10.17 -14.38
C VAL A 32 -6.64 -10.56 -14.40
N ASN A 33 -5.72 -9.59 -14.44
CA ASN A 33 -4.28 -9.82 -14.42
C ASN A 33 -3.71 -9.89 -13.00
N VAL A 34 -4.52 -9.61 -11.97
CA VAL A 34 -4.09 -9.73 -10.58
C VAL A 34 -4.10 -11.21 -10.19
N PRO A 35 -2.95 -11.81 -9.84
CA PRO A 35 -2.89 -13.23 -9.54
C PRO A 35 -3.57 -13.54 -8.22
N ASN A 36 -4.09 -14.76 -8.07
CA ASN A 36 -4.57 -15.28 -6.79
C ASN A 36 -3.41 -15.76 -5.91
N HIS A 37 -2.47 -14.86 -5.66
CA HIS A 37 -1.25 -15.05 -4.90
C HIS A 37 -0.96 -13.75 -4.10
N PRO A 38 -0.04 -13.76 -3.13
CA PRO A 38 0.36 -12.52 -2.45
C PRO A 38 0.91 -11.49 -3.42
N VAL A 39 0.38 -10.27 -3.33
CA VAL A 39 0.72 -9.16 -4.24
C VAL A 39 1.34 -7.99 -3.48
N LEU A 40 2.45 -7.50 -4.02
CA LEU A 40 3.01 -6.18 -3.78
C LEU A 40 2.63 -5.27 -4.96
N TYR A 41 1.72 -4.33 -4.71
CA TYR A 41 1.34 -3.30 -5.66
C TYR A 41 2.36 -2.17 -5.68
N VAL A 42 2.88 -1.87 -6.86
CA VAL A 42 3.79 -0.76 -7.10
C VAL A 42 3.01 0.31 -7.84
N VAL A 43 2.74 1.42 -7.16
CA VAL A 43 1.79 2.44 -7.63
C VAL A 43 2.53 3.75 -7.85
N ASN A 44 2.31 4.42 -8.99
CA ASN A 44 2.77 5.80 -9.16
C ASN A 44 2.09 6.74 -8.15
N HIS A 45 2.71 7.88 -7.84
CA HIS A 45 2.22 8.79 -6.80
C HIS A 45 2.07 10.23 -7.32
N PHE A 46 0.88 10.65 -7.75
CA PHE A 46 0.61 12.03 -8.18
C PHE A 46 -0.04 12.89 -7.10
N THR A 47 -0.89 12.29 -6.26
CA THR A 47 -1.72 13.01 -5.28
C THR A 47 -1.80 12.27 -3.96
N ARG A 48 -1.98 12.99 -2.84
CA ARG A 48 -2.25 12.35 -1.54
C ARG A 48 -3.48 11.46 -1.56
N MET A 49 -4.44 11.72 -2.45
CA MET A 49 -5.69 10.96 -2.56
C MET A 49 -5.46 9.47 -2.85
N GLU A 50 -4.36 9.11 -3.52
CA GLU A 50 -4.00 7.74 -3.89
C GLU A 50 -3.83 6.85 -2.66
N THR A 51 -3.39 7.44 -1.54
CA THR A 51 -3.23 6.74 -0.26
C THR A 51 -4.55 6.24 0.32
N PHE A 52 -5.68 6.88 -0.03
CA PHE A 52 -7.03 6.44 0.34
C PHE A 52 -7.72 5.66 -0.78
N LEU A 53 -7.52 6.09 -2.03
CA LEU A 53 -8.16 5.53 -3.21
C LEU A 53 -7.68 4.10 -3.49
N MET A 54 -6.38 3.82 -3.36
CA MET A 54 -5.83 2.49 -3.64
C MET A 54 -6.33 1.41 -2.68
N PRO A 55 -6.31 1.62 -1.34
CA PRO A 55 -6.94 0.68 -0.42
C PRO A 55 -8.41 0.41 -0.73
N TYR A 56 -9.16 1.46 -1.09
CA TYR A 56 -10.56 1.34 -1.49
C TYR A 56 -10.75 0.53 -2.77
N ILE A 57 -9.97 0.80 -3.82
CA ILE A 57 -10.04 0.06 -5.10
C ILE A 57 -9.69 -1.41 -4.91
N ILE A 58 -8.63 -1.72 -4.16
CA ILE A 58 -8.22 -3.09 -3.87
C ILE A 58 -9.30 -3.80 -3.07
N ARG A 59 -9.90 -3.13 -2.08
CA ARG A 59 -11.02 -3.70 -1.33
C ARG A 59 -12.23 -4.01 -2.23
N LYS A 60 -12.63 -3.08 -3.08
CA LYS A 60 -13.80 -3.27 -3.98
C LYS A 60 -13.56 -4.36 -5.02
N SER A 61 -12.36 -4.40 -5.60
CA SER A 61 -12.06 -5.23 -6.78
C SER A 61 -11.49 -6.60 -6.40
N ILE A 62 -10.61 -6.66 -5.39
CA ILE A 62 -9.84 -7.85 -5.00
C ILE A 62 -10.32 -8.43 -3.67
N LYS A 63 -11.22 -7.73 -2.97
CA LYS A 63 -11.82 -8.15 -1.68
C LYS A 63 -10.85 -8.32 -0.52
N LYS A 64 -9.62 -7.81 -0.65
CA LYS A 64 -8.60 -7.78 0.42
C LYS A 64 -8.41 -6.36 0.96
N TYR A 65 -7.97 -6.25 2.21
CA TYR A 65 -7.55 -4.97 2.79
C TYR A 65 -6.03 -4.89 2.71
N PRO A 66 -5.46 -3.94 1.95
CA PRO A 66 -4.02 -3.82 1.85
C PRO A 66 -3.43 -3.07 3.04
N ILE A 67 -2.12 -3.23 3.21
CA ILE A 67 -1.29 -2.35 4.04
C ILE A 67 -0.41 -1.49 3.14
N SER A 68 -0.08 -0.27 3.57
CA SER A 68 0.70 0.67 2.76
C SER A 68 1.85 1.25 3.56
N LEU A 69 3.01 1.39 2.91
CA LEU A 69 4.11 2.17 3.48
C LEU A 69 3.74 3.66 3.46
N ALA A 70 3.98 4.37 4.56
CA ALA A 70 3.69 5.79 4.70
C ALA A 70 4.82 6.52 5.46
N PHE A 71 5.02 7.79 5.15
CA PHE A 71 6.08 8.60 5.74
C PHE A 71 5.86 8.80 7.25
N GLU A 72 6.93 8.78 8.02
CA GLU A 72 6.91 8.75 9.49
C GLU A 72 6.19 9.94 10.13
N GLU A 73 6.18 11.12 9.49
CA GLU A 73 5.53 12.32 10.02
C GLU A 73 4.01 12.15 10.21
N PHE A 74 3.38 11.19 9.52
CA PHE A 74 1.96 10.88 9.69
C PHE A 74 1.64 10.10 10.97
N PHE A 75 2.66 9.57 11.67
CA PHE A 75 2.49 8.68 12.81
C PHE A 75 2.55 9.42 14.15
N SER A 76 1.92 10.60 14.21
CA SER A 76 1.81 11.41 15.43
C SER A 76 0.36 11.71 15.81
N GLY A 77 0.07 11.70 17.12
CA GLY A 77 -1.25 11.99 17.67
C GLY A 77 -2.39 11.12 17.10
N LYS A 78 -3.59 11.70 16.99
CA LYS A 78 -4.79 11.01 16.46
C LYS A 78 -4.65 10.59 15.00
N MET A 79 -3.82 11.29 14.22
CA MET A 79 -3.52 10.90 12.86
C MET A 79 -2.73 9.59 12.84
N GLY A 80 -1.72 9.46 13.70
CA GLY A 80 -0.98 8.20 13.86
C GLY A 80 -1.86 7.03 14.25
N ASP A 81 -2.72 7.21 15.27
CA ASP A 81 -3.69 6.17 15.67
C ASP A 81 -4.61 5.76 14.51
N PHE A 82 -5.04 6.72 13.69
CA PHE A 82 -5.84 6.44 12.51
C PHE A 82 -5.04 5.63 11.48
N MET A 83 -3.82 6.09 11.14
CA MET A 83 -2.91 5.48 10.18
C MET A 83 -2.62 4.01 10.53
N ASP A 84 -2.30 3.73 11.79
CA ASP A 84 -2.08 2.36 12.28
C ASP A 84 -3.30 1.46 12.10
N ARG A 85 -4.50 2.00 12.36
CA ARG A 85 -5.76 1.24 12.30
C ARG A 85 -6.26 1.01 10.88
N VAL A 86 -5.87 1.85 9.92
CA VAL A 86 -6.19 1.66 8.48
C VAL A 86 -5.12 0.86 7.73
N GLY A 87 -4.09 0.38 8.42
CA GLY A 87 -3.05 -0.47 7.82
C GLY A 87 -1.91 0.30 7.17
N ALA A 88 -1.68 1.55 7.55
CA ALA A 88 -0.43 2.23 7.18
C ALA A 88 0.72 1.73 8.07
N VAL A 89 1.91 1.60 7.49
CA VAL A 89 3.14 1.21 8.18
C VAL A 89 4.13 2.35 8.02
N SER A 90 4.72 2.81 9.12
CA SER A 90 5.69 3.91 9.09
C SER A 90 6.98 3.50 8.39
N THR A 91 7.57 4.43 7.64
CA THR A 91 8.93 4.26 7.08
C THR A 91 9.99 4.05 8.15
N ALA A 92 9.74 4.55 9.37
CA ALA A 92 10.64 4.45 10.51
C ALA A 92 10.31 3.31 11.49
N ASP A 93 9.27 2.51 11.23
CA ASP A 93 8.98 1.35 12.06
C ASP A 93 10.14 0.33 11.95
N PRO A 94 10.83 -0.01 13.06
CA PRO A 94 11.95 -0.95 13.04
C PRO A 94 11.52 -2.36 12.61
N LYS A 95 10.23 -2.69 12.72
CA LYS A 95 9.62 -3.95 12.30
C LYS A 95 8.95 -3.85 10.92
N ARG A 96 9.06 -2.72 10.21
CA ARG A 96 8.46 -2.51 8.87
C ARG A 96 8.69 -3.69 7.94
N ASP A 97 9.94 -4.08 7.72
CA ASP A 97 10.28 -5.15 6.77
C ASP A 97 9.67 -6.50 7.21
N ILE A 98 9.64 -6.77 8.52
CA ILE A 98 9.03 -7.98 9.09
C ILE A 98 7.52 -7.99 8.84
N ILE A 99 6.85 -6.88 9.13
CA ILE A 99 5.40 -6.70 8.95
C ILE A 99 5.00 -6.89 7.48
N LEU A 100 5.70 -6.19 6.57
CA LEU A 100 5.39 -6.23 5.14
C LEU A 100 5.69 -7.61 4.56
N THR A 101 6.82 -8.22 4.96
CA THR A 101 7.18 -9.57 4.51
C THR A 101 6.21 -10.62 5.04
N GLY A 102 5.85 -10.58 6.32
CA GLY A 102 4.89 -11.51 6.92
C GLY A 102 3.50 -11.42 6.26
N SER A 103 3.08 -10.21 5.90
CA SER A 103 1.82 -9.99 5.17
C SER A 103 1.85 -10.61 3.77
N LEU A 104 2.98 -10.50 3.05
CA LEU A 104 3.18 -11.15 1.77
C LEU A 104 3.34 -12.67 1.91
N LEU A 105 4.00 -13.19 2.95
CA LEU A 105 4.13 -14.63 3.17
C LEU A 105 2.77 -15.29 3.33
N THR A 106 1.94 -14.75 4.23
CA THR A 106 0.63 -15.28 4.59
C THR A 106 -0.49 -14.90 3.62
N ASP A 107 -0.25 -13.93 2.75
CA ASP A 107 -1.26 -13.35 1.86
C ASP A 107 -2.50 -12.85 2.65
N ARG A 108 -2.29 -12.36 3.89
CA ARG A 108 -3.34 -11.74 4.70
C ARG A 108 -3.67 -10.33 4.19
N HIS A 109 -2.62 -9.59 3.84
CA HIS A 109 -2.73 -8.22 3.33
C HIS A 109 -1.81 -8.05 2.12
N PRO A 110 -2.35 -7.61 0.97
CA PRO A 110 -1.52 -7.09 -0.11
C PRO A 110 -0.74 -5.86 0.38
N VAL A 111 0.44 -5.63 -0.18
CA VAL A 111 1.29 -4.49 0.19
C VAL A 111 1.23 -3.43 -0.90
N ILE A 112 1.08 -2.16 -0.53
CA ILE A 112 1.17 -1.01 -1.45
C ILE A 112 2.48 -0.27 -1.18
N ILE A 113 3.24 -0.02 -2.25
CA ILE A 113 4.42 0.84 -2.23
C ILE A 113 4.36 1.85 -3.37
N PHE A 114 4.58 3.11 -3.02
CA PHE A 114 4.83 4.19 -3.96
C PHE A 114 6.35 4.31 -4.15
N PRO A 115 6.95 3.74 -5.22
CA PRO A 115 8.41 3.64 -5.35
C PRO A 115 9.05 5.01 -5.59
N GLU A 116 8.26 6.00 -5.97
CA GLU A 116 8.67 7.39 -6.13
C GLU A 116 9.09 8.00 -4.79
N GLY A 117 8.49 7.54 -3.67
CA GLY A 117 8.80 7.98 -2.30
C GLY A 117 8.25 9.36 -1.94
N GLN A 118 7.53 9.99 -2.86
CA GLN A 118 6.96 11.33 -2.79
C GLN A 118 5.99 11.48 -3.95
N MET A 119 5.17 12.53 -3.95
CA MET A 119 4.36 12.82 -5.14
C MET A 119 5.19 13.45 -6.24
N ILE A 120 4.96 13.01 -7.47
CA ILE A 120 5.57 13.57 -8.67
C ILE A 120 4.60 14.57 -9.29
N LYS A 121 5.10 15.78 -9.57
CA LYS A 121 4.33 16.81 -10.29
C LYS A 121 4.76 16.97 -11.75
N ASP A 122 5.94 16.46 -12.10
CA ASP A 122 6.50 16.58 -13.43
C ASP A 122 6.14 15.38 -14.33
N LYS A 123 5.84 15.68 -15.59
CA LYS A 123 5.48 14.66 -16.59
C LYS A 123 6.75 13.99 -17.12
N LYS A 124 6.99 12.75 -16.67
CA LYS A 124 7.88 11.70 -17.22
C LYS A 124 9.14 12.21 -17.95
N ILE A 125 10.30 12.08 -17.28
CA ILE A 125 11.60 12.28 -17.91
C ILE A 125 12.40 10.97 -17.87
N ILE A 126 12.69 10.41 -19.05
CA ILE A 126 13.57 9.25 -19.20
C ILE A 126 14.97 9.74 -19.47
N GLU A 127 15.96 9.19 -18.76
CA GLU A 127 17.35 9.58 -18.90
C GLU A 127 18.25 8.35 -18.88
N LYS A 128 19.08 8.19 -19.92
CA LYS A 128 19.95 7.02 -20.10
C LYS A 128 19.20 5.68 -19.89
N GLY A 129 17.98 5.59 -20.39
CA GLY A 129 17.11 4.41 -20.28
C GLY A 129 16.48 4.18 -18.90
N LYS A 130 16.67 5.09 -17.93
CA LYS A 130 16.07 5.01 -16.60
C LYS A 130 14.96 6.04 -16.43
N PHE A 131 13.90 5.66 -15.74
CA PHE A 131 12.89 6.62 -15.29
C PHE A 131 13.49 7.47 -14.17
N MET A 132 13.34 8.78 -14.27
CA MET A 132 13.86 9.72 -13.29
C MET A 132 12.71 10.42 -12.58
N VAL A 133 12.81 10.45 -11.26
CA VAL A 133 11.95 11.21 -10.36
C VAL A 133 12.65 12.54 -10.08
N TYR A 134 11.91 13.63 -10.16
CA TYR A 134 12.37 14.96 -9.78
C TYR A 134 11.77 15.35 -8.43
N ASN A 135 12.62 15.74 -7.48
CA ASN A 135 12.22 16.35 -6.22
C ASN A 135 13.05 17.59 -5.97
N THR A 136 12.47 18.75 -5.66
CA THR A 136 13.21 19.86 -5.00
C THR A 136 14.63 20.14 -5.54
N GLY A 137 14.83 20.04 -6.87
CA GLY A 137 16.14 20.24 -7.52
C GLY A 137 17.04 18.99 -7.65
N ILE A 138 16.68 17.88 -7.01
CA ILE A 138 17.37 16.59 -7.05
C ILE A 138 16.68 15.66 -8.05
N ARG A 139 17.49 15.05 -8.91
CA ARG A 139 17.05 14.06 -9.90
C ARG A 139 17.61 12.69 -9.55
N ARG A 140 16.72 11.72 -9.30
CA ARG A 140 17.12 10.35 -8.94
C ARG A 140 16.19 9.29 -9.54
N PRO A 141 16.61 8.03 -9.68
CA PRO A 141 15.68 6.95 -9.97
C PRO A 141 14.68 6.73 -8.82
N PRO A 142 13.55 6.05 -9.08
CA PRO A 142 12.68 5.52 -8.02
C PRO A 142 13.45 4.65 -7.02
N HIS A 143 12.95 4.56 -5.80
CA HIS A 143 13.51 3.69 -4.77
C HIS A 143 13.35 2.21 -5.16
N THR A 144 14.33 1.40 -4.79
CA THR A 144 14.35 -0.05 -5.04
C THR A 144 13.64 -0.87 -3.95
N GLY A 145 13.07 -0.21 -2.95
CA GLY A 145 12.49 -0.86 -1.76
C GLY A 145 11.42 -1.91 -2.09
N ALA A 146 10.54 -1.63 -3.05
CA ALA A 146 9.53 -2.59 -3.51
C ALA A 146 10.14 -3.88 -4.08
N ALA A 147 11.13 -3.75 -4.97
CA ALA A 147 11.81 -4.89 -5.57
C ALA A 147 12.56 -5.70 -4.50
N ARG A 148 13.27 -5.02 -3.59
CA ARG A 148 13.97 -5.68 -2.48
C ARG A 148 13.00 -6.45 -1.59
N LEU A 149 11.86 -5.85 -1.23
CA LEU A 149 10.87 -6.50 -0.37
C LEU A 149 10.24 -7.74 -1.02
N ALA A 150 9.88 -7.65 -2.30
CA ALA A 150 9.34 -8.80 -3.04
C ALA A 150 10.35 -9.95 -3.10
N LEU A 151 11.62 -9.65 -3.41
CA LEU A 151 12.69 -10.64 -3.45
C LEU A 151 12.94 -11.29 -2.08
N ILE A 152 12.94 -10.51 -0.99
CA ILE A 152 13.09 -11.03 0.37
C ILE A 152 11.91 -11.94 0.73
N SER A 153 10.69 -11.52 0.43
CA SER A 153 9.49 -12.33 0.67
C SER A 153 9.56 -13.66 -0.05
N GLN A 154 9.95 -13.66 -1.34
CA GLN A 154 10.09 -14.90 -2.09
C GLN A 154 11.24 -15.78 -1.57
N LEU A 155 12.40 -15.19 -1.28
CA LEU A 155 13.54 -15.93 -0.73
C LEU A 155 13.19 -16.61 0.60
N VAL A 156 12.49 -15.91 1.48
CA VAL A 156 12.03 -16.47 2.76
C VAL A 156 11.04 -17.61 2.52
N ARG A 157 10.11 -17.45 1.57
CA ARG A 157 9.17 -18.50 1.18
C ARG A 157 9.89 -19.76 0.69
N GLU A 158 10.90 -19.62 -0.17
CA GLU A 158 11.70 -20.76 -0.64
C GLU A 158 12.40 -21.49 0.52
N LYS A 159 12.91 -20.75 1.51
CA LYS A 159 13.51 -21.35 2.71
C LYS A 159 12.48 -22.15 3.51
N ILE A 160 11.29 -21.57 3.73
CA ILE A 160 10.20 -22.27 4.44
C ILE A 160 9.79 -23.52 3.66
N ARG A 161 9.62 -23.42 2.34
CA ARG A 161 9.30 -24.56 1.46
C ARG A 161 10.38 -25.66 1.54
N HIS A 162 11.65 -25.27 1.55
CA HIS A 162 12.75 -26.21 1.72
C HIS A 162 12.68 -26.93 3.07
N PHE A 163 12.50 -26.21 4.18
CA PHE A 163 12.37 -26.82 5.51
C PHE A 163 11.14 -27.71 5.62
N HIS A 164 10.02 -27.31 5.00
CA HIS A 164 8.81 -28.11 4.93
C HIS A 164 9.05 -29.44 4.22
N SER A 165 9.72 -29.42 3.06
CA SER A 165 10.08 -30.64 2.31
C SER A 165 11.01 -31.60 3.07
N LYS A 166 11.71 -31.10 4.09
CA LYS A 166 12.61 -31.87 4.96
C LYS A 166 11.99 -32.24 6.30
N GLY A 167 10.76 -31.81 6.59
CA GLY A 167 10.12 -32.00 7.89
C GLY A 167 10.78 -31.23 9.05
N ASP A 168 11.54 -30.17 8.77
CA ASP A 168 12.26 -29.40 9.79
C ASP A 168 11.33 -28.36 10.46
N LEU A 169 10.46 -28.85 11.33
CA LEU A 169 9.45 -28.05 12.01
C LEU A 169 10.07 -27.00 12.95
N GLU A 170 11.22 -27.27 13.55
CA GLU A 170 11.89 -26.33 14.46
C GLU A 170 12.37 -25.09 13.73
N LYS A 171 12.95 -25.23 12.53
CA LYS A 171 13.26 -24.06 11.71
C LYS A 171 12.01 -23.32 11.29
N ILE A 172 10.94 -24.01 10.89
CA ILE A 172 9.68 -23.36 10.51
C ILE A 172 9.14 -22.51 11.67
N LYS A 173 9.16 -23.02 12.91
CA LYS A 173 8.74 -22.27 14.11
C LYS A 173 9.53 -20.98 14.33
N ILE A 174 10.84 -20.97 14.04
CA ILE A 174 11.67 -19.75 14.12
C ILE A 174 11.15 -18.68 13.12
N TYR A 175 10.87 -19.09 11.88
CA TYR A 175 10.33 -18.17 10.87
C TYR A 175 8.90 -17.73 11.20
N ALA A 176 8.08 -18.64 11.72
CA ALA A 176 6.72 -18.39 12.18
C ALA A 176 6.71 -17.30 13.28
N ALA A 177 7.57 -17.44 14.29
CA ALA A 177 7.73 -16.46 15.35
C ALA A 177 8.27 -15.11 14.84
N HIS A 178 9.20 -15.13 13.87
CA HIS A 178 9.78 -13.91 13.33
C HIS A 178 8.79 -13.12 12.47
N PHE A 179 8.06 -13.79 11.57
CA PHE A 179 7.15 -13.14 10.61
C PHE A 179 5.67 -13.12 11.05
N GLY A 180 5.34 -13.76 12.17
CA GLY A 180 4.01 -13.75 12.77
C GLY A 180 2.98 -14.56 11.98
N PHE A 181 3.32 -15.77 11.55
CA PHE A 181 2.39 -16.72 10.94
C PHE A 181 2.24 -17.98 11.78
N ASP A 182 1.14 -18.70 11.61
CA ASP A 182 0.84 -19.92 12.37
C ASP A 182 1.04 -21.16 11.49
N GLU A 183 1.10 -22.36 12.09
CA GLU A 183 1.24 -23.62 11.35
C GLU A 183 0.11 -23.82 10.31
N SER A 184 -1.09 -23.30 10.58
CA SER A 184 -2.22 -23.34 9.65
C SER A 184 -2.01 -22.51 8.37
N ASP A 185 -1.08 -21.56 8.38
CA ASP A 185 -0.71 -20.78 7.19
C ASP A 185 0.30 -21.52 6.30
N LEU A 186 0.96 -22.58 6.81
CA LEU A 186 2.13 -23.18 6.19
C LEU A 186 1.87 -23.69 4.76
N GLU A 187 0.81 -24.45 4.56
CA GLU A 187 0.43 -24.97 3.23
C GLU A 187 0.22 -23.84 2.23
N LYS A 188 -0.52 -22.79 2.63
CA LYS A 188 -0.74 -21.60 1.81
C LYS A 188 0.58 -20.88 1.50
N ILE A 189 1.49 -20.79 2.48
CA ILE A 189 2.79 -20.16 2.30
C ILE A 189 3.61 -20.92 1.26
N VAL A 190 3.73 -22.25 1.37
CA VAL A 190 4.58 -23.03 0.48
C VAL A 190 4.01 -23.18 -0.93
N SER A 191 2.68 -23.14 -1.08
CA SER A 191 1.98 -23.24 -2.38
C SER A 191 1.81 -21.91 -3.12
N SER A 192 2.26 -20.80 -2.53
CA SER A 192 2.11 -19.45 -3.08
C SER A 192 3.41 -18.91 -3.66
N GLU A 193 3.32 -17.79 -4.38
CA GLU A 193 4.45 -17.04 -4.92
C GLU A 193 4.21 -15.54 -4.67
N THR A 194 5.25 -14.74 -4.51
CA THR A 194 5.11 -13.29 -4.30
C THR A 194 5.19 -12.56 -5.64
N TYR A 195 4.13 -11.84 -6.02
CA TYR A 195 4.05 -11.09 -7.28
C TYR A 195 4.18 -9.59 -7.07
N ILE A 196 4.87 -8.92 -8.00
CA ILE A 196 4.80 -7.47 -8.15
C ILE A 196 3.75 -7.15 -9.21
N VAL A 197 2.76 -6.32 -8.85
CA VAL A 197 1.78 -5.81 -9.80
C VAL A 197 1.95 -4.30 -9.93
N PRO A 198 2.45 -3.80 -11.09
CA PRO A 198 2.49 -2.37 -11.34
C PRO A 198 1.08 -1.84 -11.54
N VAL A 199 0.77 -0.71 -10.91
CA VAL A 199 -0.52 -0.02 -11.03
C VAL A 199 -0.27 1.39 -11.51
N ASN A 200 -0.99 1.79 -12.55
CA ASN A 200 -0.97 3.14 -13.08
C ASN A 200 -2.28 3.85 -12.73
N ILE A 201 -2.20 4.97 -12.02
CA ILE A 201 -3.31 5.85 -11.68
C ILE A 201 -3.23 7.10 -12.54
N THR A 202 -4.35 7.49 -13.15
CA THR A 202 -4.46 8.72 -13.93
C THR A 202 -5.73 9.47 -13.54
N TYR A 203 -5.64 10.80 -13.53
CA TYR A 203 -6.75 11.69 -13.21
C TYR A 203 -7.19 12.47 -14.44
N TYR A 204 -8.51 12.59 -14.63
CA TYR A 204 -9.08 13.48 -15.64
C TYR A 204 -10.37 14.13 -15.10
N PRO A 205 -10.47 15.47 -15.10
CA PRO A 205 -9.39 16.44 -15.34
C PRO A 205 -8.34 16.43 -14.21
N ILE A 206 -7.09 16.78 -14.50
CA ILE A 206 -5.98 16.86 -13.50
C ILE A 206 -6.26 17.95 -12.44
N ARG A 207 -7.18 18.88 -12.72
CA ARG A 207 -7.68 19.89 -11.78
C ARG A 207 -9.20 19.86 -11.84
N ALA A 208 -9.83 19.12 -10.95
CA ALA A 208 -11.29 19.15 -10.83
C ALA A 208 -11.69 20.35 -10.00
N ARG A 209 -12.33 21.36 -10.61
CA ARG A 209 -13.10 22.33 -9.84
C ARG A 209 -14.34 21.61 -9.29
N ASP A 210 -14.21 20.98 -8.11
CA ASP A 210 -15.23 20.83 -7.04
C ASP A 210 -15.08 19.56 -6.15
N ASN A 211 -14.81 19.80 -4.86
CA ASN A 211 -15.53 19.31 -3.66
C ASN A 211 -15.58 17.83 -3.24
N ALA A 212 -14.96 16.85 -3.93
CA ALA A 212 -14.91 15.47 -3.40
C ALA A 212 -13.82 15.28 -2.33
N ILE A 213 -12.64 15.85 -2.57
CA ILE A 213 -11.44 15.64 -1.73
C ILE A 213 -11.49 16.46 -0.45
N GLN A 214 -11.98 17.69 -0.52
CA GLN A 214 -12.30 18.51 0.66
C GLN A 214 -13.23 17.77 1.62
N LYS A 215 -14.28 17.14 1.10
CA LYS A 215 -15.22 16.34 1.90
C LYS A 215 -14.56 15.10 2.51
N LEU A 216 -13.57 14.52 1.82
CA LEU A 216 -12.83 13.36 2.30
C LEU A 216 -11.89 13.72 3.48
N ALA A 217 -11.07 14.76 3.31
CA ALA A 217 -10.13 15.26 4.32
C ALA A 217 -10.83 15.75 5.60
N GLY A 218 -12.04 16.31 5.46
CA GLY A 218 -12.88 16.74 6.58
C GLY A 218 -13.44 15.59 7.42
N ARG A 219 -13.83 14.49 6.77
CA ARG A 219 -14.64 13.42 7.40
C ARG A 219 -13.85 12.23 7.91
N LEU A 220 -12.74 11.86 7.27
CA LEU A 220 -12.03 10.63 7.62
C LEU A 220 -11.12 10.76 8.83
N VAL A 221 -10.49 11.92 9.05
CA VAL A 221 -9.56 12.09 10.18
C VAL A 221 -9.74 13.44 10.87
N LYS A 222 -9.96 13.38 12.19
CA LYS A 222 -9.91 14.56 13.07
C LYS A 222 -8.47 14.74 13.56
N GLY A 223 -7.87 15.90 13.32
CA GLY A 223 -6.49 16.20 13.73
C GLY A 223 -5.44 16.03 12.62
N ILE A 224 -5.85 16.06 11.35
CA ILE A 224 -4.93 16.24 10.22
C ILE A 224 -4.27 17.63 10.34
N SER A 225 -2.97 17.72 10.04
CA SER A 225 -2.28 19.01 9.94
C SER A 225 -2.88 19.89 8.84
N ASP A 226 -2.94 21.20 9.07
CA ASP A 226 -3.50 22.14 8.08
C ASP A 226 -2.77 22.05 6.73
N ARG A 227 -1.45 21.83 6.77
CA ARG A 227 -0.64 21.57 5.59
C ARG A 227 -1.11 20.36 4.78
N PHE A 228 -1.39 19.22 5.42
CA PHE A 228 -1.85 18.03 4.69
C PHE A 228 -3.26 18.21 4.11
N ARG A 229 -4.11 18.99 4.78
CA ARG A 229 -5.42 19.38 4.24
C ARG A 229 -5.27 20.27 3.02
N GLU A 230 -4.51 21.35 3.12
CA GLU A 230 -4.23 22.27 2.02
C GLU A 230 -3.63 21.51 0.82
N GLU A 231 -2.68 20.63 1.07
CA GLU A 231 -2.07 19.82 0.04
C GLU A 231 -3.06 18.84 -0.63
N LEU A 232 -4.00 18.25 0.13
CA LEU A 232 -5.10 17.47 -0.46
C LEU A 232 -6.03 18.34 -1.31
N GLU A 233 -6.27 19.59 -0.90
CA GLU A 233 -7.15 20.53 -1.59
C GLU A 233 -6.55 21.10 -2.87
N VAL A 234 -5.24 21.39 -2.87
CA VAL A 234 -4.53 21.97 -4.02
C VAL A 234 -4.23 20.92 -5.09
N GLU A 235 -4.07 19.66 -4.69
CA GLU A 235 -3.56 18.59 -5.57
C GLU A 235 -4.61 17.68 -6.19
N GLY A 236 -5.87 17.70 -5.73
CA GLY A 236 -6.91 16.82 -6.25
C GLY A 236 -8.06 17.53 -6.96
#